data_AF-A0A2H6EHD1-F1
#
_entry.id   AF-A0A2H6EHD1-F1
#
_cell.length_a   1.000
_cell.length_b   1.000
_cell.length_c   1.000
_cell.angle_alpha   90.00
_cell.angle_beta   90.00
_cell.angle_gamma   90.00
#
_symmetry.space_group_name_H-M   'P 1'
#
loop_
_entity.id
_entity.type
_entity.pdbx_description
1 polymer ?
#
loop_
_entity_poly.entity_id
_entity_poly.type
_entity_poly.pdbx_seq_one_letter_code
_entity_poly.pdbx_strand_id
1 'polypeptide(L)' 'MAKLGSTKKPAIVRVQTFERAEEITAICEKNNWEVIVGIEPDRVEDISDVEYLLNP' A
#
# COMPACT_ATOMS: atom_id res chain seq x y z
N MET A 1 -5.12 -16.91 -10.39
CA MET A 1 -5.29 -15.99 -9.24
C MET A 1 -4.39 -14.79 -9.49
N ALA A 2 -4.90 -13.56 -9.42
CA ALA A 2 -4.05 -12.36 -9.53
C ALA A 2 -3.31 -12.19 -8.20
N LYS A 3 -1.99 -11.97 -8.24
CA LYS A 3 -1.22 -11.61 -7.05
C LYS A 3 -1.65 -10.21 -6.62
N LEU A 4 -1.76 -10.00 -5.30
CA LEU A 4 -1.88 -8.66 -4.73
C LEU A 4 -0.70 -7.81 -5.23
N GLY A 5 -0.85 -6.49 -5.37
CA GLY A 5 0.20 -5.61 -5.92
C GLY A 5 0.45 -5.73 -7.42
N SER A 6 -0.42 -6.40 -8.19
CA SER A 6 -0.35 -6.45 -9.66
C SER A 6 -1.41 -5.53 -10.29
N THR A 7 -1.29 -5.19 -11.57
CA THR A 7 -2.26 -4.33 -12.29
C THR A 7 -3.72 -4.78 -12.25
N LYS A 8 -3.96 -6.07 -11.98
CA LYS A 8 -5.32 -6.61 -11.79
C LYS A 8 -5.84 -6.50 -10.35
N LYS A 9 -4.95 -6.29 -9.38
CA LYS A 9 -5.24 -6.21 -7.94
C LYS A 9 -4.18 -5.35 -7.23
N PRO A 10 -4.22 -4.02 -7.40
CA PRO A 10 -3.32 -3.11 -6.70
C PRO A 10 -3.54 -3.22 -5.18
N ALA A 11 -2.48 -2.97 -4.40
CA ALA A 11 -2.59 -2.85 -2.95
C ALA A 11 -3.27 -1.52 -2.61
N ILE A 12 -4.27 -1.53 -1.74
CA ILE A 12 -4.92 -0.30 -1.30
C ILE A 12 -4.47 -0.07 0.13
N VAL A 13 -3.84 1.07 0.38
CA VAL A 13 -3.46 1.45 1.73
C VAL A 13 -4.05 2.79 2.10
N ARG A 14 -4.35 2.92 3.38
CA ARG A 14 -4.77 4.18 3.98
C ARG A 14 -3.76 4.59 5.02
N VAL A 15 -3.34 5.84 4.95
CA VAL A 15 -2.36 6.40 5.88
C VAL A 15 -2.88 7.72 6.41
N GLN A 16 -2.47 8.08 7.62
CA GLN A 16 -2.93 9.34 8.25
C GLN A 16 -2.07 10.53 7.82
N THR A 17 -0.86 10.27 7.33
CA THR A 17 0.15 11.31 7.06
C THR A 17 0.81 11.11 5.71
N PHE A 18 1.31 12.21 5.14
CA PHE A 18 2.06 12.19 3.88
C PHE A 18 3.38 11.42 4.01
N GLU A 19 4.07 11.52 5.16
CA GLU A 19 5.31 10.78 5.41
C GLU A 19 5.10 9.26 5.33
N ARG A 20 4.03 8.73 5.93
CA ARG A 20 3.66 7.31 5.75
C ARG A 20 3.34 6.99 4.29
N ALA A 21 2.69 7.91 3.57
CA ALA A 21 2.35 7.70 2.17
C ALA A 21 3.60 7.51 1.31
N GLU A 22 4.61 8.35 1.52
CA GLU A 22 5.91 8.24 0.85
C GLU A 22 6.63 6.95 1.22
N GLU A 23 6.67 6.57 2.51
CA GLU A 23 7.31 5.30 2.92
C GLU A 23 6.66 4.09 2.25
N ILE A 24 5.33 3.99 2.27
CA ILE A 24 4.62 2.87 1.64
C ILE A 24 4.84 2.88 0.12
N THR A 25 4.78 4.05 -0.50
CA THR A 25 5.01 4.18 -1.95
C THR A 25 6.41 3.71 -2.32
N ALA A 26 7.44 4.12 -1.56
CA ALA A 26 8.82 3.70 -1.78
C ALA A 26 9.01 2.19 -1.62
N ILE A 27 8.34 1.56 -0.63
CA ILE A 27 8.34 0.10 -0.45
C ILE A 27 7.71 -0.58 -1.67
N CYS A 28 6.54 -0.11 -2.11
CA CYS A 28 5.85 -0.69 -3.25
C CYS A 28 6.62 -0.50 -4.56
N GLU A 29 7.19 0.68 -4.82
CA GLU A 29 8.05 0.94 -5.98
C GLU A 29 9.27 0.01 -6.00
N LYS A 30 9.95 -0.15 -4.85
CA LYS A 30 11.10 -1.05 -4.73
C LYS A 30 10.74 -2.50 -5.07
N ASN A 31 9.53 -2.92 -4.76
CA ASN A 31 9.03 -4.26 -5.04
C ASN A 31 8.28 -4.38 -6.37
N ASN A 32 8.19 -3.31 -7.17
CA ASN A 32 7.40 -3.23 -8.41
C ASN A 32 5.92 -3.60 -8.18
N TRP A 33 5.35 -3.16 -7.06
CA TRP A 33 3.95 -3.36 -6.73
C TRP A 33 3.12 -2.12 -7.06
N GLU A 34 1.97 -2.37 -7.66
CA GLU A 34 0.96 -1.33 -7.90
C GLU A 34 0.22 -1.05 -6.59
N VAL A 35 0.31 0.18 -6.08
CA VAL A 35 -0.29 0.61 -4.81
C VAL A 35 -1.09 1.89 -5.00
N ILE A 36 -2.22 1.98 -4.28
CA ILE A 36 -3.04 3.19 -4.18
C ILE A 36 -3.00 3.63 -2.72
N VAL A 37 -2.40 4.79 -2.48
CA VAL A 37 -2.26 5.35 -1.13
C VAL A 37 -3.28 6.47 -0.93
N GLY A 38 -4.22 6.26 -0.01
CA GLY A 38 -5.15 7.29 0.45
C GLY A 38 -4.64 7.95 1.73
N ILE A 39 -4.49 9.27 1.71
CA ILE A 39 -4.14 10.05 2.91
C ILE A 39 -5.44 10.50 3.58
N GLU A 40 -5.82 9.81 4.65
CA GLU A 40 -7.04 10.06 5.42
C GLU A 40 -6.66 10.22 6.92
N PRO A 41 -6.33 11.43 7.39
CA PRO A 41 -5.94 11.67 8.80
C PRO A 41 -7.09 11.40 9.79
N ASP A 42 -8.34 11.46 9.33
CA ASP A 42 -9.54 11.19 10.13
C ASP A 42 -9.85 9.68 10.25
N ARG A 43 -9.10 8.82 9.56
CA ARG A 43 -9.30 7.37 9.57
C ARG A 43 -8.06 6.64 10.08
N VAL A 44 -8.30 5.46 10.65
CA VAL A 44 -7.23 4.56 11.07
C VAL A 44 -6.45 4.11 9.84
N GLU A 45 -5.12 4.06 9.97
CA GLU A 45 -4.23 3.56 8.93
C GLU A 45 -4.52 2.09 8.65
N ASP A 46 -4.62 1.75 7.37
CA ASP A 46 -4.87 0.40 6.89
C ASP A 46 -3.77 0.04 5.89
N ILE A 47 -2.76 -0.69 6.36
CA ILE A 47 -1.62 -1.17 5.57
C ILE A 47 -1.65 -2.68 5.37
N SER A 48 -2.81 -3.29 5.65
CA SER A 48 -3.03 -4.74 5.61
C SER A 48 -2.62 -5.38 4.28
N ASP A 49 -2.89 -4.71 3.15
CA ASP A 49 -2.51 -5.20 1.83
C ASP A 49 -0.98 -5.21 1.62
N VAL A 50 -0.26 -4.21 2.16
CA VAL A 50 1.21 -4.13 2.06
C VAL A 50 1.89 -5.10 3.01
N GLU A 51 1.37 -5.27 4.23
CA GLU A 51 1.84 -6.32 5.14
C GLU A 51 1.69 -7.71 4.53
N TYR A 52 0.56 -7.99 3.87
CA TYR A 52 0.33 -9.25 3.17
C TYR A 52 1.27 -9.45 1.98
N LEU A 53 1.67 -8.37 1.32
CA LEU A 53 2.67 -8.41 0.24
C LEU A 53 4.08 -8.69 0.74
N LEU A 54 4.44 -8.14 1.90
CA LEU A 54 5.74 -8.32 2.54
C LEU A 54 5.90 -9.71 3.17
N ASN A 55 4.79 -10.33 3.62
CA ASN A 55 4.75 -11.68 4.19
C ASN A 55 3.81 -12.61 3.37
N PRO A 56 4.28 -13.13 2.22
CA PRO A 56 3.51 -14.04 1.37
C PRO A 56 3.31 -15.46 1.94
#